data_AF-A0A9D8FMJ9-F1
#
_entry.id   AF-A0A9D8FMJ9-F1
#
_cell.length_a   1.000
_cell.length_b   1.000
_cell.length_c   1.000
_cell.angle_alpha   90.00
_cell.angle_beta   90.00
_cell.angle_gamma   90.00
#
_symmetry.space_group_name_H-M   'P 1'
#
loop_
_entity.id
_entity.type
_entity.pdbx_description
1 polymer ?
#
loop_
_entity_poly.entity_id
_entity_poly.type
_entity_poly.pdbx_seq_one_letter_code
_entity_poly.pdbx_strand_id
1 'polypeptide(L)'
;MVLIQPTTITLAYIGRYTKRPAIAQTRITNYDGTFITFFYEEDDSGIRMKRFEKLHWKEFIKRLISHIPQPNFKMIRNSGFIANKVKSRYLPIVYNLLDQTKKTTHVEELETKTNRIYWH
;
A
#
# COMPACT_ATOMS: atom_id res chain seq x y z
N MET A 1 13.31 9.70 37.76
CA MET A 1 13.01 8.27 37.57
C MET A 1 11.56 8.17 37.11
N VAL A 2 11.31 8.17 35.80
CA VAL A 2 9.94 8.15 35.24
C VAL A 2 9.60 6.71 34.90
N LEU A 3 8.64 6.14 35.64
CA LEU A 3 8.07 4.83 35.38
C LEU A 3 7.30 4.89 34.04
N ILE A 4 7.87 4.26 33.02
CA ILE A 4 7.17 3.99 31.76
C ILE A 4 6.09 2.96 32.09
N GLN A 5 4.85 3.42 32.31
CA GLN A 5 3.70 2.54 32.44
C GLN A 5 3.62 1.66 31.18
N PRO A 6 3.37 0.33 31.30
CA PRO A 6 3.26 -0.53 30.13
C PRO A 6 2.10 0.00 29.28
N THR A 7 2.44 0.54 28.11
CA THR A 7 1.47 1.05 27.14
C THR A 7 0.55 -0.11 26.79
N THR A 8 -0.63 -0.12 27.40
CA THR A 8 -1.66 -1.11 27.12
C THR A 8 -2.02 -0.92 25.66
N ILE A 9 -1.43 -1.74 24.78
CA ILE A 9 -1.78 -1.77 23.37
C ILE A 9 -3.25 -2.20 23.35
N THR A 10 -4.16 -1.22 23.26
CA THR A 10 -5.59 -1.46 23.35
C THR A 10 -5.98 -2.48 22.27
N LEU A 11 -6.86 -3.42 22.59
CA LEU A 11 -7.33 -4.43 21.64
C LEU A 11 -7.90 -3.78 20.36
N ALA A 12 -8.44 -2.57 20.47
CA ALA A 12 -8.86 -1.74 19.33
C ALA A 12 -7.68 -1.26 18.45
N TYR A 13 -6.51 -0.99 19.04
CA TYR A 13 -5.27 -0.72 18.29
C TYR A 13 -4.85 -1.98 17.54
N ILE A 14 -4.74 -3.13 18.20
CA ILE A 14 -4.42 -4.41 17.54
C ILE A 14 -5.42 -4.69 16.42
N GLY A 15 -6.72 -4.58 16.70
CA GLY A 15 -7.81 -4.80 15.73
C GLY A 15 -7.78 -3.89 14.50
N ARG A 16 -7.39 -2.61 14.65
CA ARG A 16 -7.25 -1.69 13.51
C ARG A 16 -6.08 -2.06 12.61
N TYR A 17 -4.97 -2.49 13.20
CA TYR A 17 -3.76 -2.85 12.47
C TYR A 17 -3.79 -4.30 11.94
N THR A 18 -4.55 -5.22 12.55
CA THR A 18 -4.80 -6.57 12.00
C THR A 18 -5.75 -6.56 10.80
N LYS A 19 -6.57 -5.51 10.61
CA LYS A 19 -7.47 -5.41 9.45
C LYS A 19 -6.72 -5.10 8.14
N ARG A 20 -5.58 -4.41 8.21
CA ARG A 20 -4.73 -4.08 7.04
C ARG A 20 -3.26 -4.27 7.40
N PRO A 21 -2.83 -5.52 7.63
CA PRO A 21 -1.45 -5.81 7.96
C PRO A 21 -0.55 -5.47 6.76
N ALA A 22 0.71 -5.11 7.02
CA ALA A 22 1.72 -4.87 5.98
C ALA A 22 1.85 -6.04 5.00
N ILE A 23 1.58 -7.26 5.48
CA ILE A 23 1.50 -8.49 4.69
C ILE A 23 0.21 -9.24 5.04
N ALA A 24 -0.51 -9.72 4.03
CA ALA A 24 -1.69 -10.55 4.27
C ALA A 24 -1.30 -11.89 4.92
N GLN A 25 -2.08 -12.38 5.88
CA GLN A 25 -1.80 -13.66 6.55
C GLN A 25 -1.70 -14.83 5.56
N THR A 26 -2.51 -14.80 4.49
CA THR A 26 -2.48 -15.79 3.41
C THR A 26 -1.15 -15.85 2.65
N ARG A 27 -0.29 -14.85 2.81
CA ARG A 27 1.05 -14.81 2.21
C ARG A 27 2.12 -15.47 3.08
N ILE A 28 1.83 -15.79 4.35
CA ILE A 28 2.72 -16.57 5.21
C ILE A 28 2.49 -18.05 4.93
N THR A 29 3.53 -18.76 4.52
CA THR A 29 3.43 -20.16 4.12
C THR A 29 3.89 -21.14 5.20
N ASN A 30 4.84 -20.75 6.05
CA ASN A 30 5.33 -21.60 7.13
C ASN A 30 5.89 -20.76 8.29
N TYR A 31 5.83 -21.32 9.50
CA TYR A 31 6.51 -20.83 10.69
C TYR A 31 7.01 -22.01 11.52
N ASP A 32 8.33 -22.09 11.71
CA ASP A 32 9.00 -23.19 12.44
C ASP A 32 9.39 -22.80 13.90
N GLY A 33 8.84 -21.70 14.41
CA GLY A 33 9.19 -21.15 15.72
C GLY A 33 10.34 -20.14 15.69
N THR A 34 11.28 -20.29 14.74
CA THR A 34 12.47 -19.44 14.64
C THR A 34 12.45 -18.58 13.38
N PHE A 35 11.93 -19.15 12.30
CA PHE A 35 11.88 -18.56 10.98
C PHE A 35 10.46 -18.58 10.42
N ILE A 36 10.14 -17.52 9.70
CA ILE A 36 8.89 -17.32 8.98
C ILE A 36 9.20 -17.36 7.50
N THR A 37 8.48 -18.20 6.76
CA THR A 37 8.50 -18.22 5.30
C THR A 37 7.24 -17.54 4.79
N PHE A 38 7.38 -16.59 3.89
CA PHE A 38 6.28 -15.87 3.26
C PHE A 38 6.58 -15.58 1.80
N PHE A 39 5.56 -15.19 1.03
CA PHE A 39 5.75 -14.76 -0.34
C PHE A 39 5.22 -13.36 -0.61
N TYR A 40 5.83 -12.69 -1.59
CA TYR A 40 5.37 -11.41 -2.10
C TYR A 40 5.39 -11.43 -3.64
N GLU A 41 4.65 -10.50 -4.24
CA GLU A 41 4.58 -10.37 -5.69
C GLU A 41 5.52 -9.26 -6.10
N GLU A 42 6.46 -9.59 -6.97
CA GLU A 42 7.28 -8.61 -7.68
C GLU A 42 6.67 -8.40 -9.06
N ASP A 43 6.44 -7.13 -9.40
CA ASP A 43 6.00 -6.72 -10.73
C ASP A 43 7.24 -6.22 -11.49
N ASP A 44 7.99 -7.15 -12.09
CA ASP A 44 9.11 -6.82 -12.97
C ASP A 44 8.62 -6.81 -14.42
N SER A 45 8.62 -5.63 -15.03
CA SER A 45 8.31 -5.44 -16.45
C SER A 45 6.94 -6.00 -16.91
N GLY A 46 5.96 -6.06 -16.01
CA GLY A 46 4.59 -6.51 -16.30
C GLY A 46 4.31 -7.99 -16.05
N ILE A 47 5.30 -8.76 -15.59
CA ILE A 47 5.11 -10.15 -15.16
C ILE A 47 5.04 -10.19 -13.64
N ARG A 48 3.89 -10.63 -13.11
CA ARG A 48 3.72 -10.84 -11.66
C ARG A 48 4.36 -12.16 -11.26
N MET A 49 5.45 -12.11 -10.50
CA MET A 49 6.12 -13.32 -10.00
C MET A 49 6.01 -13.41 -8.48
N LYS A 50 5.72 -14.62 -7.97
CA LYS A 50 5.76 -14.89 -6.54
C LYS A 50 7.19 -15.19 -6.11
N ARG A 51 7.74 -14.37 -5.23
CA ARG A 51 9.00 -14.63 -4.54
C ARG A 51 8.72 -15.15 -3.15
N PHE A 52 9.44 -16.19 -2.73
CA PHE A 52 9.38 -16.73 -1.38
C PHE A 52 10.64 -16.32 -0.62
N GLU A 53 10.46 -15.80 0.59
CA GLU A 53 11.55 -15.39 1.48
C GLU A 53 11.38 -16.09 2.83
N LYS A 54 12.50 -16.56 3.41
CA LYS A 54 12.57 -17.13 4.76
C LYS A 54 13.40 -16.18 5.63
N LEU A 55 12.79 -15.66 6.70
CA LEU A 55 13.42 -14.72 7.61
C LEU A 55 13.31 -15.18 9.05
N HIS A 56 14.32 -14.83 9.86
CA HIS A 56 14.21 -14.98 11.31
C HIS A 56 13.06 -14.11 11.84
N TRP A 57 12.28 -14.61 12.80
CA TRP A 57 11.06 -13.95 13.26
C TRP A 57 11.30 -12.50 13.73
N LYS A 58 12.43 -12.23 14.40
CA LYS A 58 12.81 -10.87 14.84
C LYS A 58 12.94 -9.89 13.67
N GLU A 59 13.56 -10.34 12.58
CA GLU A 59 13.76 -9.50 11.39
C GLU A 59 12.43 -9.26 10.67
N PHE A 60 11.59 -10.31 10.58
CA PHE A 60 10.25 -10.19 10.04
C PHE A 60 9.41 -9.15 10.80
N ILE A 61 9.39 -9.21 12.14
CA ILE A 61 8.65 -8.24 12.97
C ILE A 61 9.22 -6.83 12.82
N LYS A 62 10.54 -6.67 12.77
CA LYS A 62 11.19 -5.37 12.55
C LYS A 62 10.76 -4.75 11.22
N ARG A 63 10.77 -5.53 10.13
CA ARG A 63 10.28 -5.09 8.81
C ARG A 63 8.80 -4.73 8.86
N LEU A 64 7.97 -5.53 9.54
CA LEU A 64 6.54 -5.27 9.67
C LEU A 64 6.26 -3.95 10.41
N ILE A 65 6.99 -3.67 11.49
CA ILE A 65 6.86 -2.42 12.25
C ILE A 65 7.33 -1.22 11.41
N SER A 66 8.36 -1.37 10.58
CA SER A 66 8.87 -0.28 9.73
C SER A 66 7.83 0.27 8.75
N HIS A 67 6.81 -0.52 8.41
CA HIS A 67 5.72 -0.10 7.52
C HIS A 67 4.62 0.67 8.25
N ILE A 68 4.66 0.74 9.58
CA ILE A 68 3.73 1.54 10.36
C ILE A 68 4.22 3.00 10.33
N PRO A 69 3.47 3.92 9.71
CA PRO A 69 3.86 5.32 9.68
C PRO A 69 3.83 5.90 11.10
N GLN A 70 4.65 6.92 11.33
CA GLN A 70 4.64 7.67 12.59
C GLN A 70 3.25 8.25 12.89
N PRO A 71 2.87 8.40 14.17
CA PRO A 71 1.64 9.09 14.54
C PRO A 71 1.55 10.46 13.87
N ASN A 72 0.37 10.83 13.38
CA ASN A 72 0.10 12.09 12.68
C ASN A 72 0.84 12.28 11.33
N PHE A 73 1.45 11.23 10.78
CA PHE A 73 2.04 11.31 9.45
C PHE A 73 0.96 11.39 8.36
N LYS A 74 0.87 12.54 7.68
CA LYS A 74 -0.02 12.72 6.53
C LYS A 74 0.61 12.09 5.29
N MET A 75 0.13 10.91 4.89
CA MET A 75 0.53 10.31 3.62
C MET A 75 0.01 11.15 2.44
N ILE A 76 0.91 11.71 1.64
CA ILE A 76 0.56 12.44 0.42
C ILE A 76 0.69 11.47 -0.77
N ARG A 77 -0.44 11.07 -1.35
CA ARG A 77 -0.45 10.18 -2.52
C ARG A 77 0.08 10.88 -3.78
N ASN A 78 -0.36 12.11 -4.02
CA ASN A 78 -0.03 12.90 -5.21
C ASN A 78 0.42 14.31 -4.80
N SER A 79 1.64 14.70 -5.15
CA SER A 79 2.22 16.03 -4.86
C SER A 79 2.76 16.69 -6.13
N GLY A 80 3.14 17.97 -6.02
CA GLY A 80 3.69 18.75 -7.13
C GLY A 80 2.75 18.82 -8.34
N PHE A 81 3.30 18.62 -9.53
CA PHE A 81 2.54 18.66 -10.79
C PHE A 81 1.58 17.48 -11.00
N ILE A 82 1.67 16.44 -10.17
CA ILE A 82 0.76 15.27 -10.16
C ILE A 82 -0.40 15.47 -9.16
N ALA A 83 -0.38 16.54 -8.35
CA ALA A 83 -1.44 16.81 -7.38
C ALA A 83 -2.81 16.94 -8.06
N ASN A 84 -3.85 16.36 -7.44
CA ASN A 84 -5.18 16.20 -8.08
C ASN A 84 -5.79 17.50 -8.63
N LYS A 85 -5.55 18.64 -7.97
CA LYS A 85 -6.07 19.95 -8.37
C LYS A 85 -5.41 20.49 -9.65
N VAL A 86 -4.15 20.12 -9.90
CA VAL A 86 -3.33 20.73 -10.96
C VAL A 86 -2.88 19.73 -12.02
N LYS A 87 -3.02 18.43 -11.77
CA LYS A 87 -2.59 17.35 -12.68
C LYS A 87 -3.21 17.46 -14.07
N SER A 88 -4.47 17.88 -14.17
CA SER A 88 -5.16 18.02 -15.46
C SER A 88 -4.52 19.10 -16.34
N ARG A 89 -3.93 20.12 -15.71
CA ARG A 89 -3.23 21.21 -16.39
C ARG A 89 -1.79 20.85 -16.74
N TYR A 90 -1.05 20.22 -15.82
CA TYR A 90 0.39 20.00 -15.99
C TYR A 90 0.75 18.66 -16.67
N LEU A 91 -0.02 17.59 -16.49
CA LEU A 91 0.29 16.31 -17.13
C LEU A 91 0.33 16.36 -18.66
N PRO A 92 -0.58 17.06 -19.38
CA PRO A 92 -0.48 17.17 -20.84
C PRO A 92 0.83 17.82 -21.29
N ILE A 93 1.30 18.83 -20.55
CA ILE A 93 2.57 19.52 -20.86
C ILE A 93 3.73 18.55 -20.67
N VAL A 94 3.75 17.81 -19.57
CA VAL A 94 4.80 16.81 -19.28
C VAL A 94 4.82 15.72 -20.34
N TYR A 95 3.66 15.20 -20.77
CA TYR A 95 3.59 14.18 -21.81
C TYR A 95 4.11 14.68 -23.16
N ASN A 96 3.75 15.91 -23.55
CA ASN A 96 4.27 16.52 -24.78
C ASN A 96 5.79 16.71 -24.74
N LEU A 97 6.36 17.11 -23.59
CA LEU A 97 7.80 17.29 -23.44
C LEU A 97 8.58 15.97 -23.48
N LEU A 98 7.92 14.85 -23.15
CA LEU A 98 8.52 13.51 -23.13
C LEU A 98 8.23 12.72 -24.41
N ASP A 99 7.59 13.31 -25.41
CA ASP A 99 7.08 12.63 -26.62
C ASP A 99 6.23 11.37 -26.30
N GLN A 100 5.49 11.42 -25.18
CA GLN A 100 4.63 10.31 -24.75
C GLN A 100 3.17 10.57 -25.12
N THR A 101 2.52 9.57 -25.70
CA THR A 101 1.06 9.61 -25.89
C THR A 101 0.37 9.35 -24.55
N LYS A 102 -0.66 10.15 -24.25
CA LYS A 102 -1.44 10.09 -23.00
C LYS A 102 -1.94 8.64 -22.81
N LYS A 103 -1.45 7.92 -21.78
CA LYS A 103 -2.03 6.63 -21.40
C LYS A 103 -3.43 6.88 -20.83
N THR A 104 -4.46 6.69 -21.63
CA THR A 104 -5.85 6.62 -21.17
C THR A 104 -5.95 5.51 -20.13
N THR A 105 -6.06 5.89 -18.86
CA THR A 105 -6.36 4.93 -17.80
C THR A 105 -7.83 4.55 -17.99
N HIS A 106 -8.15 3.26 -18.13
CA HIS A 106 -9.52 2.73 -18.20
C HIS A 106 -10.32 3.10 -16.94
N VAL A 107 -10.87 4.32 -16.88
CA VAL A 107 -11.77 4.76 -15.80
C VAL A 107 -13.13 5.21 -16.37
N GLU A 108 -13.22 5.50 -17.66
CA GLU A 108 -14.48 5.97 -18.30
C GLU A 108 -15.56 4.88 -18.50
N GLU A 109 -15.22 3.59 -18.38
CA GLU A 109 -16.21 2.50 -18.52
C GLU A 109 -17.02 2.17 -17.26
N LEU A 110 -16.59 2.63 -16.07
CA LEU A 110 -17.32 2.37 -14.81
C LEU A 110 -18.25 3.52 -14.41
N GLU A 111 -17.93 4.77 -14.79
CA GLU A 111 -18.77 5.94 -14.48
C GLU A 111 -20.02 6.00 -15.38
N THR A 112 -19.92 5.60 -16.65
CA THR A 112 -21.07 5.54 -17.58
C THR A 112 -22.06 4.43 -17.24
N LYS A 113 -21.59 3.30 -16.70
CA LYS A 113 -22.45 2.20 -16.22
C LYS A 113 -23.14 2.52 -14.89
N THR A 114 -22.44 3.18 -13.97
CA THR A 114 -22.99 3.51 -12.65
C THR A 114 -24.06 4.60 -12.73
N ASN A 115 -23.85 5.65 -13.56
CA ASN A 115 -24.83 6.74 -13.69
C ASN A 115 -26.14 6.36 -14.39
N ARG A 116 -26.24 5.17 -15.00
CA ARG A 116 -27.47 4.69 -15.65
C ARG A 116 -28.39 3.89 -14.71
N ILE A 117 -27.92 3.52 -13.51
CA ILE A 117 -28.64 2.61 -12.60
C ILE A 117 -29.33 3.37 -11.43
N TYR A 118 -28.99 4.64 -11.18
CA TYR A 118 -29.47 5.38 -10.00
C TYR A 118 -30.56 6.45 -10.27
N TRP A 119 -31.15 6.51 -11.47
CA TRP A 119 -32.20 7.49 -11.80
C TRP A 119 -33.45 6.90 -12.48
N HIS A 120 -33.88 5.71 -12.07
CA HIS A 120 -35.23 5.19 -12.35
C HIS A 120 -35.82 4.51 -11.12
#